data_AF-A0A9D1NHG0-F1
#
_entry.id   AF-A0A9D1NHG0-F1
#
_cell.length_a   1.000
_cell.length_b   1.000
_cell.length_c   1.000
_cell.angle_alpha   90.00
_cell.angle_beta   90.00
_cell.angle_gamma   90.00
#
_symmetry.space_group_name_H-M   'P 1'
#
loop_
_entity.id
_entity.type
_entity.pdbx_description
1 polymer ?
#
loop_
_entity_poly.entity_id
_entity_poly.type
_entity_poly.pdbx_seq_one_letter_code
_entity_poly.pdbx_strand_id
1 'polypeptide(L)'
;MKKSYKSLLCVIMAVMLAVGGCLPALADMGSFAKERAYIDGTFTDISESDWFYSEVVNAYEYGIANGTSEDKFQPYDLISVAEVVAFAARIHSIYQDDGADFTASEDEAWYMPEVDYAVENGLIAEDAFTGSYEKPATRAQAAYILANSLPFTEFSNINTSISGLPDVQVADEYYNEIIMLYRAGVLSGKDEYGTFSPTENITRAEVTATINRIIDPSQRRTFTLTPYPSENNTQQTTEYDAVAVASQASPSVFYIEIYDRNQRALGSGSGFFIAEDGTAVTNYHVIEDAYYAKVRTTDGNVYDVTSVIGYDEANDLAILQVDGSGFPYLELADSDEVKNGQTIYCVGSPLGLENSISEGVVSNALRTINGQAYIQITAPISSGSSGGAVLDTSCRVIGVSAAGIEDGQNINLAIPSNLINEVARDKNISLYEMQTTQTGAEGGQAFFYADNSQVPDYGYITGYTEVASDTDANGSVARLYPYSAEGFMLYSQIMLETGYSLVSQYRPGTDITMLCRGFRRDDTFVTVVADPSDGVISILYNKEN
;
A
#
# COMPACT_ATOMS: atom_id res chain seq x y z
N MET A 1 -71.02 -12.26 -7.89
CA MET A 1 -69.67 -12.08 -7.34
C MET A 1 -69.12 -10.70 -7.73
N LYS A 2 -69.55 -9.63 -7.03
CA LYS A 2 -69.14 -8.24 -7.28
C LYS A 2 -69.26 -7.46 -5.97
N LYS A 3 -68.31 -7.64 -5.05
CA LYS A 3 -68.07 -6.79 -3.86
C LYS A 3 -66.83 -7.34 -3.14
N SER A 4 -65.64 -6.96 -3.60
CA SER A 4 -64.41 -7.02 -2.79
C SER A 4 -63.25 -6.23 -3.41
N TYR A 5 -63.28 -5.91 -4.70
CA TYR A 5 -62.15 -5.27 -5.38
C TYR A 5 -61.94 -3.76 -5.14
N LYS A 6 -62.89 -3.05 -4.50
CA LYS A 6 -62.75 -1.59 -4.28
C LYS A 6 -61.97 -1.20 -3.02
N SER A 7 -61.83 -2.10 -2.04
CA SER A 7 -61.06 -1.82 -0.82
C SER A 7 -59.57 -2.16 -0.96
N LEU A 8 -59.22 -3.06 -1.87
CA LEU A 8 -57.82 -3.46 -2.08
C LEU A 8 -57.07 -2.48 -2.99
N LEU A 9 -57.77 -1.83 -3.93
CA LEU A 9 -57.16 -0.87 -4.85
C LEU A 9 -56.73 0.44 -4.16
N CYS A 10 -57.45 0.91 -3.14
CA CYS A 10 -57.06 2.13 -2.40
C CYS A 10 -55.87 1.89 -1.45
N VAL A 11 -55.66 0.66 -0.96
CA VAL A 11 -54.51 0.34 -0.09
C VAL A 11 -53.24 0.19 -0.94
N ILE A 12 -53.35 -0.37 -2.14
CA ILE A 12 -52.20 -0.50 -3.06
C ILE A 12 -51.79 0.87 -3.63
N MET A 13 -52.74 1.78 -3.89
CA MET A 13 -52.41 3.14 -4.36
C MET A 13 -51.88 4.06 -3.25
N ALA A 14 -52.21 3.82 -1.98
CA ALA A 14 -51.65 4.56 -0.85
C ALA A 14 -50.25 4.07 -0.43
N VAL A 15 -49.94 2.79 -0.64
CA VAL A 15 -48.59 2.24 -0.40
C VAL A 15 -47.62 2.61 -1.53
N MET A 16 -48.09 2.77 -2.77
CA MET A 16 -47.26 3.28 -3.88
C MET A 16 -46.99 4.81 -3.83
N LEU A 17 -47.62 5.53 -2.91
CA LEU A 17 -47.36 6.97 -2.68
C LEU A 17 -46.60 7.24 -1.36
N ALA A 18 -46.29 6.19 -0.59
CA ALA A 18 -45.56 6.28 0.68
C ALA A 18 -44.21 5.52 0.69
N VAL A 19 -43.78 4.99 -0.46
CA VAL A 19 -42.41 4.50 -0.70
C VAL A 19 -41.81 5.32 -1.83
N GLY A 20 -41.77 6.64 -1.61
CA GLY A 20 -40.91 7.56 -2.34
C GLY A 20 -39.69 7.92 -1.49
N GLY A 21 -39.20 6.97 -0.68
CA GLY A 21 -37.85 7.11 -0.13
C GLY A 21 -36.91 6.92 -1.31
N CYS A 22 -36.15 7.98 -1.64
CA CYS A 22 -34.96 7.82 -2.48
C CYS A 22 -34.22 6.58 -1.99
N LEU A 23 -34.06 5.59 -2.87
CA LEU A 23 -32.91 4.72 -2.73
C LEU A 23 -31.71 5.69 -2.76
N PRO A 24 -30.78 5.64 -1.81
CA PRO A 24 -29.55 6.42 -1.93
C PRO A 24 -28.97 6.11 -3.31
N ALA A 25 -28.62 7.15 -4.07
CA ALA A 25 -27.93 6.92 -5.33
C ALA A 25 -26.72 6.01 -5.06
N LEU A 26 -26.44 5.08 -5.96
CA LEU A 26 -25.19 4.35 -5.87
C LEU A 26 -24.06 5.38 -5.93
N ALA A 27 -23.13 5.32 -4.97
CA ALA A 27 -22.01 6.22 -4.90
C ALA A 27 -21.30 6.26 -6.25
N ASP A 28 -21.24 7.44 -6.85
CA ASP A 28 -20.78 7.65 -8.21
C ASP A 28 -20.32 9.11 -8.37
N MET A 29 -19.37 9.33 -9.26
CA MET A 29 -18.92 10.67 -9.64
C MET A 29 -20.04 11.52 -10.26
N GLY A 30 -21.13 10.87 -10.72
CA GLY A 30 -22.37 11.53 -11.15
C GLY A 30 -23.13 12.28 -10.04
N SER A 31 -22.83 12.05 -8.75
CA SER A 31 -23.49 12.73 -7.63
C SER A 31 -23.06 14.19 -7.47
N PHE A 32 -21.90 14.58 -8.02
CA PHE A 32 -21.42 15.97 -7.96
C PHE A 32 -22.23 16.88 -8.90
N ALA A 33 -23.15 17.64 -8.31
CA ALA A 33 -23.91 18.68 -8.98
C ALA A 33 -23.76 20.04 -8.29
N LYS A 34 -23.88 21.13 -9.05
CA LYS A 34 -23.89 22.49 -8.47
C LYS A 34 -25.15 22.66 -7.62
N GLU A 35 -24.97 22.84 -6.32
CA GLU A 35 -26.02 23.04 -5.32
C GLU A 35 -26.55 24.48 -5.35
N ARG A 36 -25.66 25.45 -5.65
CA ARG A 36 -25.97 26.88 -5.67
C ARG A 36 -25.27 27.58 -6.83
N ALA A 37 -25.77 28.77 -7.16
CA ALA A 37 -25.20 29.63 -8.19
C ALA A 37 -24.34 30.73 -7.57
N TYR A 38 -23.17 30.97 -8.15
CA TYR A 38 -22.33 32.10 -7.77
C TYR A 38 -22.88 33.39 -8.40
N ILE A 39 -22.98 34.45 -7.60
CA ILE A 39 -23.38 35.78 -8.07
C ILE A 39 -22.12 36.64 -8.13
N ASP A 40 -21.88 37.31 -9.25
CA ASP A 40 -20.71 38.17 -9.38
C ASP A 40 -20.68 39.24 -8.28
N GLY A 41 -19.53 39.35 -7.61
CA GLY A 41 -19.35 40.16 -6.41
C GLY A 41 -19.77 39.53 -5.08
N THR A 42 -20.17 38.25 -5.03
CA THR A 42 -20.39 37.52 -3.77
C THR A 42 -19.16 37.56 -2.87
N PHE A 43 -17.96 37.37 -3.44
CA PHE A 43 -16.71 37.59 -2.73
C PHE A 43 -16.01 38.82 -3.30
N THR A 44 -15.75 39.78 -2.43
CA THR A 44 -15.16 41.09 -2.79
C THR A 44 -13.65 41.04 -2.99
N ASP A 45 -13.02 39.93 -2.59
CA ASP A 45 -11.57 39.73 -2.56
C ASP A 45 -11.06 38.73 -3.62
N ILE A 46 -11.89 38.40 -4.60
CA ILE A 46 -11.51 37.64 -5.80
C ILE A 46 -12.00 38.36 -7.07
N SER A 47 -11.31 38.18 -8.19
CA SER A 47 -11.64 38.79 -9.48
C SER A 47 -11.50 37.78 -10.62
N GLU A 48 -12.28 37.91 -11.70
CA GLU A 48 -12.20 37.03 -12.88
C GLU A 48 -10.80 36.92 -13.49
N SER A 49 -9.90 37.89 -13.25
CA SER A 49 -8.52 37.83 -13.70
C SER A 49 -7.61 36.95 -12.84
N ASP A 50 -8.05 36.54 -11.66
CA ASP A 50 -7.28 35.71 -10.74
C ASP A 50 -7.25 34.26 -11.23
N TRP A 51 -6.08 33.63 -11.16
CA TRP A 51 -5.91 32.25 -11.61
C TRP A 51 -6.81 31.25 -10.88
N PHE A 52 -7.20 31.56 -9.64
CA PHE A 52 -8.07 30.73 -8.80
C PHE A 52 -9.55 31.10 -8.89
N TYR A 53 -9.94 32.13 -9.67
CA TYR A 53 -11.33 32.61 -9.66
C TYR A 53 -12.32 31.49 -9.98
N SER A 54 -12.11 30.79 -11.10
CA SER A 54 -12.94 29.63 -11.47
C SER A 54 -12.87 28.52 -10.44
N GLU A 55 -11.72 28.37 -9.78
CA GLU A 55 -11.54 27.32 -8.78
C GLU A 55 -12.45 27.57 -7.57
N VAL A 56 -12.41 28.80 -7.03
CA VAL A 56 -13.24 29.27 -5.92
C VAL A 56 -14.72 29.24 -6.26
N VAL A 57 -15.10 29.73 -7.44
CA VAL A 57 -16.48 29.71 -7.92
C VAL A 57 -17.00 28.29 -7.98
N ASN A 58 -16.26 27.36 -8.58
CA ASN A 58 -16.69 25.97 -8.72
C ASN A 58 -16.90 25.32 -7.34
N ALA A 59 -15.91 25.34 -6.46
CA ALA A 59 -16.04 24.70 -5.15
C ALA A 59 -17.13 25.35 -4.29
N TYR A 60 -17.38 26.65 -4.47
CA TYR A 60 -18.53 27.30 -3.87
C TYR A 60 -19.85 26.77 -4.43
N GLU A 61 -20.00 26.71 -5.74
CA GLU A 61 -21.23 26.23 -6.38
C GLU A 61 -21.54 24.76 -6.09
N TYR A 62 -20.52 23.91 -5.90
CA TYR A 62 -20.68 22.52 -5.44
C TYR A 62 -21.01 22.39 -3.94
N GLY A 63 -21.09 23.48 -3.18
CA GLY A 63 -21.38 23.43 -1.74
C GLY A 63 -20.22 22.99 -0.86
N ILE A 64 -19.06 22.68 -1.44
CA ILE A 64 -17.89 22.18 -0.71
C ILE A 64 -17.22 23.31 0.09
N ALA A 65 -16.93 24.43 -0.57
CA ALA A 65 -16.23 25.56 0.02
C ALA A 65 -17.16 26.74 0.33
N ASN A 66 -17.03 27.32 1.52
CA ASN A 66 -17.70 28.55 1.93
C ASN A 66 -16.69 29.69 2.08
N GLY A 67 -17.20 30.94 2.02
CA GLY A 67 -16.43 32.11 2.41
C GLY A 67 -16.06 32.08 3.89
N THR A 68 -15.00 32.80 4.25
CA THR A 68 -14.62 33.00 5.66
C THR A 68 -15.48 34.08 6.32
N SER A 69 -16.09 34.96 5.52
CA SER A 69 -17.19 35.84 5.90
C SER A 69 -18.27 35.83 4.83
N GLU A 70 -19.33 36.62 5.05
CA GLU A 70 -20.43 36.78 4.09
C GLU A 70 -19.95 37.26 2.70
N ASP A 71 -18.87 38.04 2.66
CA ASP A 71 -18.39 38.76 1.47
C ASP A 71 -16.90 38.54 1.15
N LYS A 72 -16.24 37.58 1.80
CA LYS A 72 -14.81 37.25 1.57
C LYS A 72 -14.53 35.77 1.53
N PHE A 73 -13.62 35.39 0.65
CA PHE A 73 -13.10 34.03 0.55
C PHE A 73 -11.70 33.85 1.17
N GLN A 74 -10.90 34.90 1.21
CA GLN A 74 -9.50 34.93 1.65
C GLN A 74 -8.62 33.89 0.92
N PRO A 75 -8.45 34.01 -0.41
CA PRO A 75 -7.79 32.98 -1.23
C PRO A 75 -6.33 32.71 -0.85
N TYR A 76 -5.61 33.73 -0.34
CA TYR A 76 -4.19 33.62 0.01
C TYR A 76 -3.95 33.28 1.48
N ASP A 77 -4.99 33.22 2.31
CA ASP A 77 -4.84 32.84 3.70
C ASP A 77 -4.55 31.34 3.81
N LEU A 78 -3.74 30.98 4.81
CA LEU A 78 -3.44 29.60 5.11
C LEU A 78 -4.70 28.92 5.63
N ILE A 79 -5.01 27.76 5.08
CA ILE A 79 -6.16 26.96 5.50
C ILE A 79 -5.80 26.12 6.72
N SER A 80 -6.71 25.98 7.67
CA SER A 80 -6.53 25.12 8.83
C SER A 80 -6.75 23.64 8.49
N VAL A 81 -6.21 22.74 9.31
CA VAL A 81 -6.46 21.29 9.18
C VAL A 81 -7.96 20.99 9.25
N ALA A 82 -8.69 21.65 10.15
CA ALA A 82 -10.14 21.52 10.31
C ALA A 82 -10.91 21.85 9.02
N GLU A 83 -10.54 22.92 8.34
CA GLU A 83 -11.19 23.31 7.08
C GLU A 83 -10.94 22.29 5.96
N VAL A 84 -9.75 21.70 5.89
CA VAL A 84 -9.46 20.65 4.89
C VAL A 84 -10.27 19.39 5.19
N VAL A 85 -10.38 18.98 6.46
CA VAL A 85 -11.24 17.86 6.88
C VAL A 85 -12.70 18.15 6.54
N ALA A 86 -13.17 19.37 6.79
CA ALA A 86 -14.53 19.77 6.44
C ALA A 86 -14.82 19.67 4.94
N PHE A 87 -13.85 20.04 4.10
CA PHE A 87 -13.98 19.86 2.65
C PHE A 87 -14.01 18.38 2.25
N ALA A 88 -13.13 17.55 2.81
CA ALA A 88 -13.10 16.12 2.51
C ALA A 88 -14.40 15.40 2.95
N ALA A 89 -14.91 15.70 4.15
CA ALA A 89 -16.18 15.17 4.64
C ALA A 89 -17.35 15.51 3.71
N ARG A 90 -17.43 16.76 3.23
CA ARG A 90 -18.47 17.19 2.28
C ARG A 90 -18.33 16.53 0.92
N ILE A 91 -17.11 16.38 0.41
CA ILE A 91 -16.86 15.65 -0.85
C ILE A 91 -17.36 14.21 -0.71
N HIS A 92 -16.99 13.53 0.37
CA HIS A 92 -17.39 12.15 0.61
C HIS A 92 -18.91 12.02 0.79
N SER A 93 -19.55 12.92 1.56
CA SER A 93 -21.01 12.94 1.73
C SER A 93 -21.76 13.14 0.41
N ILE A 94 -21.29 14.06 -0.45
CA ILE A 94 -21.85 14.26 -1.79
C ILE A 94 -21.69 13.00 -2.64
N TYR A 95 -20.50 12.38 -2.63
CA TYR A 95 -20.22 11.16 -3.38
C TYR A 95 -21.13 10.00 -2.96
N GLN A 96 -21.33 9.84 -1.65
CA GLN A 96 -22.18 8.81 -1.06
C GLN A 96 -23.69 9.11 -1.17
N ASP A 97 -24.07 10.35 -1.53
CA ASP A 97 -25.44 10.85 -1.54
C ASP A 97 -26.18 10.56 -0.20
N ASP A 98 -25.47 10.75 0.92
CA ASP A 98 -25.96 10.37 2.25
C ASP A 98 -26.69 11.52 2.99
N GLY A 99 -26.55 12.75 2.51
CA GLY A 99 -27.21 13.94 3.06
C GLY A 99 -26.79 14.28 4.48
N ALA A 100 -25.51 14.03 4.84
CA ALA A 100 -24.97 14.33 6.17
C ALA A 100 -25.25 15.79 6.60
N ASP A 101 -25.62 15.97 7.88
CA ASP A 101 -25.82 17.27 8.50
C ASP A 101 -24.59 17.66 9.30
N PHE A 102 -23.90 18.70 8.86
CA PHE A 102 -22.68 19.21 9.49
C PHE A 102 -22.93 20.41 10.41
N THR A 103 -24.16 20.56 10.92
CA THR A 103 -24.50 21.63 11.86
C THR A 103 -23.95 21.33 13.26
N ALA A 104 -22.95 22.10 13.70
CA ALA A 104 -22.38 21.98 15.04
C ALA A 104 -23.35 22.42 16.16
N SER A 105 -23.24 21.76 17.32
CA SER A 105 -23.99 22.13 18.53
C SER A 105 -23.45 23.42 19.17
N GLU A 106 -24.24 24.10 20.02
CA GLU A 106 -23.86 25.40 20.63
C GLU A 106 -22.54 25.36 21.44
N ASP A 107 -22.20 24.22 22.04
CA ASP A 107 -21.00 24.04 22.90
C ASP A 107 -19.85 23.31 22.18
N GLU A 108 -19.97 23.10 20.88
CA GLU A 108 -19.04 22.30 20.07
C GLU A 108 -18.26 23.20 19.09
N ALA A 109 -17.02 22.82 18.76
CA ALA A 109 -16.28 23.53 17.74
C ALA A 109 -16.94 23.33 16.37
N TRP A 110 -16.98 24.38 15.54
CA TRP A 110 -17.76 24.41 14.30
C TRP A 110 -17.46 23.27 13.32
N TYR A 111 -16.26 22.69 13.39
CA TYR A 111 -15.76 21.66 12.49
C TYR A 111 -15.92 20.23 13.02
N MET A 112 -16.37 20.04 14.26
CA MET A 112 -16.42 18.71 14.86
C MET A 112 -17.39 17.75 14.16
N PRO A 113 -18.59 18.17 13.69
CA PRO A 113 -19.45 17.27 12.92
C PRO A 113 -18.74 16.69 11.69
N GLU A 114 -17.95 17.50 10.98
CA GLU A 114 -17.14 17.01 9.87
C GLU A 114 -15.99 16.11 10.29
N VAL A 115 -15.34 16.40 11.43
CA VAL A 115 -14.27 15.53 11.99
C VAL A 115 -14.83 14.17 12.38
N ASP A 116 -15.95 14.13 13.10
CA ASP A 116 -16.58 12.89 13.54
C ASP A 116 -17.01 12.05 12.33
N TYR A 117 -17.61 12.69 11.33
CA TYR A 117 -17.94 12.05 10.05
C TYR A 117 -16.71 11.49 9.34
N ALA A 118 -15.62 12.25 9.30
CA ALA A 118 -14.38 11.85 8.66
C ALA A 118 -13.73 10.64 9.35
N VAL A 119 -13.78 10.57 10.69
CA VAL A 119 -13.31 9.40 11.45
C VAL A 119 -14.22 8.19 11.23
N GLU A 120 -15.54 8.36 11.32
CA GLU A 120 -16.51 7.27 11.17
C GLU A 120 -16.41 6.59 9.79
N ASN A 121 -16.15 7.38 8.75
CA ASN A 121 -16.03 6.89 7.38
C ASN A 121 -14.59 6.56 6.96
N GLY A 122 -13.62 6.67 7.88
CA GLY A 122 -12.23 6.29 7.63
C GLY A 122 -11.43 7.23 6.73
N LEU A 123 -11.86 8.50 6.59
CA LEU A 123 -11.13 9.53 5.84
C LEU A 123 -9.86 9.95 6.59
N ILE A 124 -9.90 9.92 7.92
CA ILE A 124 -8.79 10.18 8.83
C ILE A 124 -8.82 9.19 10.00
N ALA A 125 -7.68 8.91 10.64
CA ALA A 125 -7.63 8.08 11.84
C ALA A 125 -8.28 8.77 13.06
N GLU A 126 -8.76 8.00 14.04
CA GLU A 126 -9.49 8.49 15.23
C GLU A 126 -8.69 9.53 16.04
N ASP A 127 -7.38 9.35 16.16
CA ASP A 127 -6.48 10.27 16.87
C ASP A 127 -5.75 11.27 15.95
N ALA A 128 -6.05 11.23 14.64
CA ALA A 128 -5.42 12.11 13.66
C ALA A 128 -5.63 13.58 14.04
N PHE A 129 -4.55 14.36 13.96
CA PHE A 129 -4.54 15.82 14.15
C PHE A 129 -5.06 16.33 15.50
N THR A 130 -5.22 15.47 16.51
CA THR A 130 -5.67 15.86 17.86
C THR A 130 -4.85 17.05 18.39
N GLY A 131 -5.54 18.13 18.76
CA GLY A 131 -4.90 19.38 19.24
C GLY A 131 -4.22 20.23 18.16
N SER A 132 -4.42 19.93 16.88
CA SER A 132 -3.84 20.67 15.74
C SER A 132 -4.86 21.09 14.68
N TYR A 133 -6.15 20.77 14.85
CA TYR A 133 -7.23 21.12 13.92
C TYR A 133 -7.27 22.61 13.51
N GLU A 134 -7.05 23.53 14.44
CA GLU A 134 -7.06 24.98 14.14
C GLU A 134 -5.72 25.51 13.57
N LYS A 135 -4.68 24.68 13.50
CA LYS A 135 -3.38 25.12 12.96
C LYS A 135 -3.42 25.10 11.42
N PRO A 136 -2.60 25.94 10.76
CA PRO A 136 -2.38 25.83 9.32
C PRO A 136 -2.03 24.41 8.90
N ALA A 137 -2.71 23.90 7.88
CA ALA A 137 -2.45 22.60 7.30
C ALA A 137 -1.18 22.65 6.43
N THR A 138 -0.33 21.64 6.57
CA THR A 138 0.75 21.43 5.60
C THR A 138 0.19 20.83 4.31
N ARG A 139 0.96 20.97 3.23
CA ARG A 139 0.62 20.37 1.93
C ARG A 139 0.48 18.85 2.03
N ALA A 140 1.33 18.18 2.80
CA ALA A 140 1.25 16.73 3.01
C ALA A 140 -0.04 16.33 3.76
N GLN A 141 -0.40 17.05 4.83
CA GLN A 141 -1.65 16.80 5.57
C GLN A 141 -2.87 17.00 4.68
N ALA A 142 -2.88 18.09 3.88
CA ALA A 142 -3.98 18.34 2.96
C ALA A 142 -4.10 17.27 1.86
N ALA A 143 -2.97 16.78 1.35
CA ALA A 143 -2.95 15.68 0.38
C ALA A 143 -3.53 14.39 0.98
N TYR A 144 -3.12 14.01 2.18
CA TYR A 144 -3.66 12.84 2.89
C TYR A 144 -5.18 12.93 3.10
N ILE A 145 -5.66 14.04 3.67
CA ILE A 145 -7.08 14.22 3.97
C ILE A 145 -7.92 14.19 2.68
N LEU A 146 -7.48 14.90 1.64
CA LEU A 146 -8.23 14.99 0.38
C LEU A 146 -8.15 13.70 -0.44
N ALA A 147 -7.05 12.96 -0.40
CA ALA A 147 -6.90 11.67 -1.07
C ALA A 147 -7.91 10.64 -0.57
N ASN A 148 -8.27 10.69 0.71
CA ASN A 148 -9.22 9.77 1.33
C ASN A 148 -10.68 10.24 1.22
N SER A 149 -10.96 11.37 0.55
CA SER A 149 -12.33 11.87 0.36
C SER A 149 -13.15 11.08 -0.66
N LEU A 150 -12.50 10.27 -1.50
CA LEU A 150 -13.11 9.36 -2.47
C LEU A 150 -12.41 8.00 -2.43
N PRO A 151 -13.06 6.92 -2.89
CA PRO A 151 -12.39 5.62 -3.05
C PRO A 151 -11.19 5.71 -4.00
N PHE A 152 -10.12 4.97 -3.71
CA PHE A 152 -8.89 4.96 -4.52
C PHE A 152 -9.15 4.63 -6.01
N THR A 153 -10.23 3.89 -6.32
CA THR A 153 -10.64 3.53 -7.68
C THR A 153 -10.99 4.75 -8.53
N GLU A 154 -11.40 5.86 -7.92
CA GLU A 154 -11.69 7.12 -8.62
C GLU A 154 -10.42 7.87 -9.05
N PHE A 155 -9.24 7.45 -8.59
CA PHE A 155 -7.94 8.06 -8.89
C PHE A 155 -7.17 7.27 -9.96
N SER A 156 -7.80 7.04 -11.11
CA SER A 156 -7.15 6.40 -12.26
C SER A 156 -5.84 7.10 -12.67
N ASN A 157 -4.77 6.33 -12.86
CA ASN A 157 -3.46 6.84 -13.22
C ASN A 157 -3.42 7.36 -14.67
N ILE A 158 -3.19 8.66 -14.84
CA ILE A 158 -2.99 9.31 -16.15
C ILE A 158 -1.54 9.74 -16.39
N ASN A 159 -0.74 9.89 -15.32
CA ASN A 159 0.68 10.22 -15.36
C ASN A 159 1.52 9.01 -14.89
N THR A 160 1.54 7.94 -15.68
CA THR A 160 2.16 6.65 -15.30
C THR A 160 3.68 6.67 -15.21
N SER A 161 4.35 7.71 -15.75
CA SER A 161 5.81 7.85 -15.71
C SER A 161 6.34 8.42 -14.39
N ILE A 162 5.47 8.76 -13.44
CA ILE A 162 5.89 9.30 -12.14
C ILE A 162 6.32 8.13 -11.23
N SER A 163 7.63 7.99 -11.03
CA SER A 163 8.27 7.02 -10.12
C SER A 163 8.62 7.61 -8.75
N GLY A 164 8.73 8.93 -8.63
CA GLY A 164 9.05 9.63 -7.39
C GLY A 164 9.03 11.15 -7.56
N LEU A 165 9.17 11.89 -6.46
CA LEU A 165 9.22 13.35 -6.43
C LEU A 165 10.54 13.83 -5.82
N PRO A 166 11.03 15.03 -6.16
CA PRO A 166 12.35 15.51 -5.72
C PRO A 166 12.52 15.60 -4.20
N ASP A 167 11.44 15.89 -3.49
CA ASP A 167 11.43 16.26 -2.07
C ASP A 167 10.40 15.46 -1.26
N VAL A 168 9.99 14.28 -1.77
CA VAL A 168 9.12 13.33 -1.07
C VAL A 168 9.74 11.93 -1.19
N GLN A 169 10.16 11.37 -0.06
CA GLN A 169 10.78 10.06 0.05
C GLN A 169 9.74 9.00 0.42
N VAL A 170 10.01 7.73 0.10
CA VAL A 170 9.09 6.61 0.38
C VAL A 170 8.78 6.46 1.89
N ALA A 171 9.72 6.85 2.74
CA ALA A 171 9.56 6.83 4.20
C ALA A 171 8.80 8.04 4.76
N ASP A 172 8.53 9.07 3.95
CA ASP A 172 7.82 10.27 4.42
C ASP A 172 6.35 9.95 4.70
N GLU A 173 5.80 10.62 5.71
CA GLU A 173 4.37 10.55 6.00
C GLU A 173 3.55 10.94 4.75
N TYR A 174 2.49 10.17 4.50
CA TYR A 174 1.55 10.39 3.40
C TYR A 174 2.13 10.22 1.98
N TYR A 175 3.29 9.56 1.84
CA TYR A 175 3.91 9.29 0.54
C TYR A 175 2.94 8.69 -0.49
N ASN A 176 2.18 7.67 -0.09
CA ASN A 176 1.27 6.95 -0.99
C ASN A 176 0.16 7.85 -1.53
N GLU A 177 -0.46 8.64 -0.67
CA GLU A 177 -1.53 9.59 -1.00
C GLU A 177 -1.00 10.69 -1.92
N ILE A 178 0.19 11.22 -1.62
CA ILE A 178 0.84 12.24 -2.46
C ILE A 178 1.10 11.69 -3.86
N ILE A 179 1.74 10.53 -3.98
CA ILE A 179 2.05 9.92 -5.28
C ILE A 179 0.78 9.56 -6.05
N MET A 180 -0.25 9.03 -5.39
CA MET A 180 -1.54 8.73 -6.00
C MET A 180 -2.16 9.99 -6.63
N LEU A 181 -2.18 11.11 -5.90
CA LEU A 181 -2.73 12.37 -6.41
C LEU A 181 -1.91 12.96 -7.57
N TYR A 182 -0.59 12.78 -7.60
CA TYR A 182 0.25 13.15 -8.76
C TYR A 182 -0.04 12.27 -9.99
N ARG A 183 -0.12 10.95 -9.80
CA ARG A 183 -0.41 9.99 -10.89
C ARG A 183 -1.80 10.17 -11.46
N ALA A 184 -2.78 10.55 -10.63
CA ALA A 184 -4.12 10.92 -11.05
C ALA A 184 -4.19 12.30 -11.71
N GLY A 185 -3.13 13.12 -11.66
CA GLY A 185 -3.11 14.48 -12.22
C GLY A 185 -3.92 15.50 -11.41
N VAL A 186 -4.21 15.18 -10.15
CA VAL A 186 -4.82 16.11 -9.18
C VAL A 186 -3.77 17.13 -8.71
N LEU A 187 -2.56 16.65 -8.45
CA LEU A 187 -1.39 17.46 -8.11
C LEU A 187 -0.37 17.46 -9.25
N SER A 188 0.41 18.54 -9.36
CA SER A 188 1.47 18.68 -10.37
C SER A 188 2.76 19.31 -9.85
N GLY A 189 2.86 19.54 -8.55
CA GLY A 189 3.98 20.27 -7.95
C GLY A 189 4.00 21.77 -8.24
N LYS A 190 5.05 22.43 -7.74
CA LYS A 190 5.25 23.88 -7.86
C LYS A 190 6.10 24.29 -9.06
N ASP A 191 6.82 23.35 -9.63
CA ASP A 191 7.76 23.56 -10.73
C ASP A 191 7.67 22.43 -11.76
N GLU A 192 8.49 22.51 -12.80
CA GLU A 192 8.54 21.52 -13.88
C GLU A 192 9.07 20.15 -13.43
N TYR A 193 9.68 20.05 -12.25
CA TYR A 193 10.23 18.82 -11.71
C TYR A 193 9.26 18.08 -10.79
N GLY A 194 8.14 18.72 -10.45
CA GLY A 194 7.11 18.15 -9.60
C GLY A 194 7.37 18.33 -8.11
N THR A 195 8.26 19.25 -7.70
CA THR A 195 8.56 19.55 -6.29
C THR A 195 7.27 19.79 -5.50
N PHE A 196 7.06 19.00 -4.44
CA PHE A 196 5.83 18.97 -3.68
C PHE A 196 5.81 19.95 -2.51
N SER A 197 6.91 20.09 -1.78
CA SER A 197 7.10 20.85 -0.54
C SER A 197 6.20 20.37 0.61
N PRO A 198 6.41 19.15 1.15
CA PRO A 198 5.47 18.51 2.07
C PRO A 198 5.23 19.27 3.39
N THR A 199 6.23 19.99 3.89
CA THR A 199 6.18 20.71 5.17
C THR A 199 5.68 22.14 5.06
N GLU A 200 5.52 22.68 3.84
CA GLU A 200 4.99 24.02 3.66
C GLU A 200 3.47 24.06 3.89
N ASN A 201 2.98 25.17 4.42
CA ASN A 201 1.55 25.39 4.58
C ASN A 201 0.90 25.69 3.22
N ILE A 202 -0.36 25.29 3.08
CA ILE A 202 -1.14 25.46 1.85
C ILE A 202 -2.19 26.57 1.99
N THR A 203 -2.46 27.29 0.91
CA THR A 203 -3.48 28.36 0.88
C THR A 203 -4.87 27.80 0.53
N ARG A 204 -5.90 28.56 0.89
CA ARG A 204 -7.30 28.24 0.54
C ARG A 204 -7.52 28.10 -0.98
N ALA A 205 -6.90 28.97 -1.79
CA ALA A 205 -6.99 28.89 -3.26
C ALA A 205 -6.36 27.60 -3.83
N GLU A 206 -5.19 27.19 -3.30
CA GLU A 206 -4.51 25.97 -3.74
C GLU A 206 -5.32 24.72 -3.39
N VAL A 207 -5.87 24.63 -2.17
CA VAL A 207 -6.75 23.51 -1.79
C VAL A 207 -7.98 23.44 -2.69
N THR A 208 -8.56 24.58 -3.04
CA THR A 208 -9.73 24.62 -3.91
C THR A 208 -9.43 24.08 -5.31
N ALA A 209 -8.27 24.43 -5.88
CA ALA A 209 -7.84 23.89 -7.15
C ALA A 209 -7.62 22.36 -7.10
N THR A 210 -7.17 21.82 -5.95
CA THR A 210 -7.05 20.38 -5.72
C THR A 210 -8.43 19.73 -5.69
N ILE A 211 -9.38 20.29 -4.93
CA ILE A 211 -10.77 19.80 -4.82
C ILE A 211 -11.43 19.67 -6.19
N ASN A 212 -11.33 20.68 -7.05
CA ASN A 212 -11.98 20.63 -8.36
C ASN A 212 -11.45 19.49 -9.25
N ARG A 213 -10.19 19.09 -9.09
CA ARG A 213 -9.61 17.94 -9.82
C ARG A 213 -9.96 16.59 -9.20
N ILE A 214 -10.32 16.58 -7.92
CA ILE A 214 -10.84 15.39 -7.25
C ILE A 214 -12.26 15.12 -7.76
N ILE A 215 -13.15 16.12 -7.70
CA ILE A 215 -14.58 15.98 -7.99
C ILE A 215 -14.92 16.01 -9.50
N ASP A 216 -14.07 16.60 -10.33
CA ASP A 216 -14.21 16.58 -11.79
C ASP A 216 -12.93 16.04 -12.45
N PRO A 217 -12.90 14.73 -12.80
CA PRO A 217 -11.74 14.11 -13.44
C PRO A 217 -11.32 14.77 -14.76
N SER A 218 -12.21 15.52 -15.43
CA SER A 218 -11.86 16.23 -16.67
C SER A 218 -10.93 17.42 -16.44
N GLN A 219 -10.82 17.92 -15.20
CA GLN A 219 -9.88 18.98 -14.81
C GLN A 219 -8.48 18.45 -14.47
N ARG A 220 -8.31 17.12 -14.38
CA ARG A 220 -7.02 16.50 -14.03
C ARG A 220 -5.99 16.75 -15.14
N ARG A 221 -4.75 16.96 -14.74
CA ARG A 221 -3.67 17.39 -15.62
C ARG A 221 -2.80 16.21 -16.03
N THR A 222 -2.63 16.04 -17.34
CA THR A 222 -1.57 15.21 -17.90
C THR A 222 -0.30 16.04 -18.06
N PHE A 223 0.82 15.55 -17.55
CA PHE A 223 2.12 16.21 -17.65
C PHE A 223 3.27 15.20 -17.61
N THR A 224 4.47 15.67 -17.90
CA THR A 224 5.71 14.90 -17.76
C THR A 224 6.66 15.75 -16.93
N LEU A 225 7.28 15.13 -15.93
CA LEU A 225 8.24 15.81 -15.08
C LEU A 225 9.57 15.95 -15.83
N THR A 226 10.16 17.14 -15.77
CA THR A 226 11.57 17.31 -16.10
C THR A 226 12.39 16.62 -15.00
N PRO A 227 13.48 15.90 -15.34
CA PRO A 227 14.40 15.40 -14.33
C PRO A 227 14.87 16.54 -13.41
N TYR A 228 14.72 16.38 -12.09
CA TYR A 228 15.14 17.40 -11.13
C TYR A 228 16.64 17.68 -11.32
N PRO A 229 17.08 18.94 -11.49
CA PRO A 229 18.48 19.24 -11.63
C PRO A 229 19.11 18.91 -10.28
N SER A 230 20.05 17.97 -10.25
CA SER A 230 20.82 17.73 -9.04
C SER A 230 21.48 19.05 -8.62
N GLU A 231 20.92 19.75 -7.63
CA GLU A 231 21.51 20.97 -7.09
C GLU A 231 22.88 20.60 -6.55
N ASN A 232 23.93 21.05 -7.23
CA ASN A 232 25.31 20.89 -6.81
C ASN A 232 25.67 19.47 -6.35
N ASN A 233 25.93 18.58 -7.32
CA ASN A 233 26.96 17.57 -7.11
C ASN A 233 28.36 18.25 -7.13
N THR A 234 28.54 19.25 -6.27
CA THR A 234 29.73 19.36 -5.44
C THR A 234 29.41 18.75 -4.07
N GLN A 235 28.83 17.54 -4.03
CA GLN A 235 29.69 16.56 -3.39
C GLN A 235 30.93 16.58 -4.25
N GLN A 236 32.04 16.98 -3.67
CA GLN A 236 33.24 16.25 -3.99
C GLN A 236 32.81 14.80 -3.85
N THR A 237 32.42 14.13 -4.96
CA THR A 237 32.15 12.71 -5.00
C THR A 237 33.44 12.17 -4.46
N THR A 238 33.41 11.87 -3.17
CA THR A 238 34.58 11.40 -2.49
C THR A 238 34.65 10.02 -3.05
N GLU A 239 35.39 9.88 -4.15
CA GLU A 239 35.65 8.59 -4.74
C GLU A 239 36.33 7.80 -3.65
N TYR A 240 35.55 6.94 -3.02
CA TYR A 240 36.00 6.04 -2.01
C TYR A 240 36.80 4.96 -2.74
N ASP A 241 38.00 4.74 -2.26
CA ASP A 241 38.73 3.54 -2.64
C ASP A 241 38.02 2.29 -2.07
N ALA A 242 38.47 1.11 -2.49
CA ALA A 242 37.90 -0.15 -2.04
C ALA A 242 37.85 -0.28 -0.49
N VAL A 243 38.82 0.31 0.23
CA VAL A 243 38.87 0.24 1.70
C VAL A 243 37.76 1.07 2.31
N ALA A 244 37.55 2.29 1.82
CA ALA A 244 36.50 3.17 2.30
C ALA A 244 35.11 2.68 1.92
N VAL A 245 34.92 2.10 0.73
CA VAL A 245 33.66 1.45 0.35
C VAL A 245 33.38 0.24 1.22
N ALA A 246 34.37 -0.65 1.42
CA ALA A 246 34.20 -1.81 2.29
C ALA A 246 33.78 -1.39 3.71
N SER A 247 34.43 -0.38 4.28
CA SER A 247 34.12 0.06 5.64
C SER A 247 32.74 0.70 5.79
N GLN A 248 32.25 1.39 4.76
CA GLN A 248 30.97 2.10 4.81
C GLN A 248 29.80 1.20 4.44
N ALA A 249 29.94 0.37 3.41
CA ALA A 249 28.83 -0.42 2.90
C ALA A 249 28.62 -1.73 3.63
N SER A 250 29.70 -2.38 4.11
CA SER A 250 29.58 -3.71 4.71
C SER A 250 28.55 -3.80 5.84
N PRO A 251 28.45 -2.84 6.79
CA PRO A 251 27.44 -2.89 7.85
C PRO A 251 25.98 -2.95 7.37
N SER A 252 25.71 -2.49 6.15
CA SER A 252 24.39 -2.47 5.54
C SER A 252 24.09 -3.72 4.70
N VAL A 253 25.09 -4.57 4.45
CA VAL A 253 24.98 -5.82 3.69
C VAL A 253 24.92 -7.00 4.65
N PHE A 254 24.05 -7.97 4.37
CA PHE A 254 23.82 -9.10 5.24
C PHE A 254 23.85 -10.44 4.51
N TYR A 255 24.04 -11.51 5.28
CA TYR A 255 23.84 -12.89 4.86
C TYR A 255 22.38 -13.28 5.08
N ILE A 256 21.74 -13.95 4.12
CA ILE A 256 20.40 -14.53 4.28
C ILE A 256 20.46 -16.04 4.11
N GLU A 257 19.81 -16.76 5.02
CA GLU A 257 19.64 -18.21 4.97
C GLU A 257 18.17 -18.56 5.02
N ILE A 258 17.76 -19.44 4.11
CA ILE A 258 16.36 -19.86 3.96
C ILE A 258 16.17 -21.29 4.45
N TYR A 259 14.98 -21.57 4.98
CA TYR A 259 14.67 -22.84 5.62
C TYR A 259 13.34 -23.42 5.15
N ASP A 260 13.23 -24.74 5.18
CA ASP A 260 11.97 -25.46 4.97
C ASP A 260 11.10 -25.48 6.24
N ARG A 261 9.88 -26.00 6.11
CA ARG A 261 8.94 -26.20 7.24
C ARG A 261 9.49 -27.05 8.40
N ASN A 262 10.52 -27.85 8.15
CA ASN A 262 11.15 -28.74 9.14
C ASN A 262 12.44 -28.13 9.72
N GLN A 263 12.65 -26.83 9.50
CA GLN A 263 13.82 -26.07 9.94
C GLN A 263 15.15 -26.53 9.33
N ARG A 264 15.11 -27.14 8.15
CA ARG A 264 16.31 -27.51 7.39
C ARG A 264 16.69 -26.37 6.46
N ALA A 265 17.96 -25.98 6.48
CA ALA A 265 18.48 -24.99 5.54
C ALA A 265 18.35 -25.50 4.10
N LEU A 266 17.77 -24.67 3.23
CA LEU A 266 17.55 -24.95 1.82
C LEU A 266 18.60 -24.29 0.93
N GLY A 267 19.01 -23.08 1.30
CA GLY A 267 19.90 -22.25 0.51
C GLY A 267 20.28 -20.98 1.25
N SER A 268 21.15 -20.19 0.61
CA SER A 268 21.59 -18.92 1.15
C SER A 268 22.04 -17.94 0.07
N GLY A 269 22.05 -16.68 0.45
CA GLY A 269 22.44 -15.57 -0.40
C GLY A 269 22.90 -14.37 0.42
N SER A 270 22.87 -13.22 -0.22
CA SER A 270 23.14 -11.92 0.37
C SER A 270 21.93 -11.00 0.22
N GLY A 271 21.94 -9.90 0.95
CA GLY A 271 21.00 -8.81 0.76
C GLY A 271 21.57 -7.54 1.38
N PHE A 272 20.85 -6.44 1.28
CA PHE A 272 21.24 -5.19 1.92
C PHE A 272 20.03 -4.38 2.36
N PHE A 273 20.20 -3.58 3.41
CA PHE A 273 19.17 -2.67 3.90
C PHE A 273 19.12 -1.40 3.03
N ILE A 274 17.90 -0.95 2.75
CA ILE A 274 17.63 0.32 2.04
C ILE A 274 16.92 1.35 2.93
N ALA A 275 16.53 0.97 4.15
CA ALA A 275 16.03 1.87 5.17
C ALA A 275 16.41 1.38 6.58
N GLU A 276 16.36 2.30 7.55
CA GLU A 276 16.72 2.03 8.95
C GLU A 276 15.72 1.11 9.68
N ASP A 277 14.51 0.99 9.15
CA ASP A 277 13.40 0.20 9.72
C ASP A 277 13.50 -1.30 9.42
N GLY A 278 14.53 -1.74 8.68
CA GLY A 278 14.70 -3.14 8.28
C GLY A 278 14.15 -3.47 6.89
N THR A 279 13.70 -2.47 6.12
CA THR A 279 13.40 -2.66 4.70
C THR A 279 14.67 -3.05 3.95
N ALA A 280 14.64 -4.19 3.27
CA ALA A 280 15.82 -4.81 2.68
C ALA A 280 15.55 -5.36 1.27
N VAL A 281 16.63 -5.52 0.49
CA VAL A 281 16.60 -6.03 -0.88
C VAL A 281 17.41 -7.32 -0.97
N THR A 282 16.90 -8.29 -1.72
CA THR A 282 17.63 -9.49 -2.15
C THR A 282 17.10 -9.95 -3.53
N ASN A 283 17.62 -11.06 -4.05
CA ASN A 283 17.06 -11.68 -5.24
C ASN A 283 15.83 -12.53 -4.93
N TYR A 284 14.89 -12.61 -5.87
CA TYR A 284 13.71 -13.45 -5.71
C TYR A 284 14.07 -14.94 -5.59
N HIS A 285 14.97 -15.45 -6.44
CA HIS A 285 15.39 -16.85 -6.38
C HIS A 285 16.08 -17.25 -5.07
N VAL A 286 16.57 -16.27 -4.28
CA VAL A 286 17.15 -16.55 -2.95
C VAL A 286 16.08 -16.96 -1.96
N ILE A 287 14.85 -16.49 -2.13
CA ILE A 287 13.74 -16.68 -1.19
C ILE A 287 12.59 -17.55 -1.74
N GLU A 288 12.58 -17.89 -3.04
CA GLU A 288 11.43 -18.49 -3.73
C GLU A 288 10.86 -19.74 -3.04
N ASP A 289 11.74 -20.60 -2.51
CA ASP A 289 11.36 -21.85 -1.84
C ASP A 289 11.32 -21.75 -0.29
N ALA A 290 11.51 -20.55 0.27
CA ALA A 290 11.65 -20.36 1.70
C ALA A 290 10.31 -20.49 2.43
N TYR A 291 10.27 -21.29 3.51
CA TYR A 291 9.17 -21.26 4.47
C TYR A 291 9.37 -20.14 5.49
N TYR A 292 10.62 -19.93 5.90
CA TYR A 292 11.08 -18.79 6.68
C TYR A 292 12.55 -18.51 6.35
N ALA A 293 13.02 -17.30 6.66
CA ALA A 293 14.40 -16.88 6.42
C ALA A 293 14.97 -16.12 7.61
N LYS A 294 16.29 -16.21 7.75
CA LYS A 294 17.05 -15.48 8.76
C LYS A 294 18.14 -14.64 8.12
N VAL A 295 18.24 -13.42 8.58
CA VAL A 295 19.26 -12.45 8.20
C VAL A 295 20.34 -12.43 9.28
N ARG A 296 21.62 -12.50 8.89
CA ARG A 296 22.76 -12.28 9.77
C ARG A 296 23.54 -11.05 9.31
N THR A 297 23.62 -10.06 10.18
CA THR A 297 24.37 -8.81 9.97
C THR A 297 25.85 -8.99 10.30
N THR A 298 26.68 -8.04 9.87
CA THR A 298 28.16 -8.13 10.01
C THR A 298 28.67 -8.04 11.43
N ASP A 299 27.83 -7.61 12.38
CA ASP A 299 28.12 -7.65 13.82
C ASP A 299 27.75 -9.00 14.45
N GLY A 300 27.27 -9.95 13.66
CA GLY A 300 26.92 -11.31 14.05
C GLY A 300 25.50 -11.45 14.61
N ASN A 301 24.72 -10.37 14.66
CA ASN A 301 23.32 -10.43 15.08
C ASN A 301 22.48 -11.15 14.02
N VAL A 302 21.45 -11.88 14.50
CA VAL A 302 20.55 -12.66 13.67
C VAL A 302 19.13 -12.16 13.87
N TYR A 303 18.46 -11.88 12.77
CA TYR A 303 17.11 -11.34 12.70
C TYR A 303 16.24 -12.23 11.82
N ASP A 304 14.95 -12.30 12.14
CA ASP A 304 13.98 -13.01 11.31
C ASP A 304 13.48 -12.08 10.19
N VAL A 305 13.23 -12.65 9.01
CA VAL A 305 12.48 -11.96 7.95
C VAL A 305 11.00 -12.09 8.29
N THR A 306 10.32 -10.98 8.55
CA THR A 306 8.93 -10.97 9.02
C THR A 306 7.94 -11.01 7.86
N SER A 307 8.24 -10.32 6.76
CA SER A 307 7.39 -10.33 5.57
C SER A 307 8.16 -10.07 4.28
N VAL A 308 7.55 -10.45 3.17
CA VAL A 308 7.88 -10.06 1.81
C VAL A 308 6.96 -8.90 1.47
N ILE A 309 7.51 -7.68 1.48
CA ILE A 309 6.80 -6.44 1.15
C ILE A 309 6.33 -6.47 -0.30
N GLY A 310 7.19 -6.98 -1.19
CA GLY A 310 6.96 -7.06 -2.62
C GLY A 310 8.01 -7.92 -3.31
N TYR A 311 7.70 -8.45 -4.49
CA TYR A 311 8.67 -9.14 -5.33
C TYR A 311 8.32 -9.00 -6.81
N ASP A 312 9.35 -9.10 -7.64
CA ASP A 312 9.26 -9.19 -9.09
C ASP A 312 10.04 -10.42 -9.56
N GLU A 313 9.28 -11.46 -9.92
CA GLU A 313 9.82 -12.73 -10.41
C GLU A 313 10.54 -12.56 -11.76
N ALA A 314 10.05 -11.67 -12.63
CA ALA A 314 10.63 -11.47 -13.95
C ALA A 314 12.00 -10.79 -13.86
N ASN A 315 12.13 -9.83 -12.95
CA ASN A 315 13.37 -9.09 -12.70
C ASN A 315 14.27 -9.71 -11.61
N ASP A 316 13.87 -10.84 -11.01
CA ASP A 316 14.60 -11.54 -9.95
C ASP A 316 14.91 -10.66 -8.71
N LEU A 317 13.93 -9.88 -8.25
CA LEU A 317 14.05 -8.99 -7.09
C LEU A 317 12.99 -9.27 -6.02
N ALA A 318 13.38 -9.13 -4.76
CA ALA A 318 12.46 -9.17 -3.62
C ALA A 318 12.80 -8.07 -2.61
N ILE A 319 11.74 -7.44 -2.08
CA ILE A 319 11.78 -6.47 -1.00
C ILE A 319 11.25 -7.14 0.26
N LEU A 320 12.08 -7.17 1.30
CA LEU A 320 11.84 -7.87 2.54
C LEU A 320 11.70 -6.88 3.70
N GLN A 321 10.92 -7.26 4.70
CA GLN A 321 10.95 -6.66 6.02
C GLN A 321 11.73 -7.57 6.97
N VAL A 322 12.75 -7.01 7.62
CA VAL A 322 13.54 -7.70 8.65
C VAL A 322 13.14 -7.18 10.02
N ASP A 323 13.02 -8.06 11.01
CA ASP A 323 12.68 -7.70 12.39
C ASP A 323 13.80 -6.85 13.02
N GLY A 324 13.50 -5.61 13.41
CA GLY A 324 14.46 -4.70 14.04
C GLY A 324 14.32 -3.26 13.56
N SER A 325 15.22 -2.39 14.02
CA SER A 325 15.33 -1.00 13.56
C SER A 325 16.70 -0.42 13.89
N GLY A 326 17.03 0.73 13.30
CA GLY A 326 18.34 1.36 13.44
C GLY A 326 19.42 0.68 12.61
N PHE A 327 19.04 -0.03 11.55
CA PHE A 327 19.98 -0.67 10.65
C PHE A 327 20.75 0.36 9.82
N PRO A 328 22.08 0.22 9.65
CA PRO A 328 22.78 0.90 8.58
C PRO A 328 22.19 0.50 7.23
N TYR A 329 22.00 1.45 6.32
CA TYR A 329 21.40 1.19 5.00
C TYR A 329 22.20 1.87 3.88
N LEU A 330 21.95 1.43 2.64
CA LEU A 330 22.60 1.98 1.45
C LEU A 330 21.63 2.84 0.64
N GLU A 331 22.14 3.94 0.10
CA GLU A 331 21.40 4.78 -0.84
C GLU A 331 21.43 4.16 -2.25
N LEU A 332 20.31 4.24 -2.95
CA LEU A 332 20.22 3.84 -4.35
C LEU A 332 20.71 4.97 -5.26
N ALA A 333 21.53 4.64 -6.25
CA ALA A 333 21.86 5.52 -7.37
C ALA A 333 20.89 5.31 -8.53
N ASP A 334 20.83 6.30 -9.42
CA ASP A 334 20.16 6.17 -10.71
C ASP A 334 20.97 5.25 -11.63
N SER A 335 20.45 4.05 -11.90
CA SER A 335 21.13 3.07 -12.76
C SER A 335 21.16 3.46 -14.23
N ASP A 336 20.31 4.39 -14.68
CA ASP A 336 20.30 4.86 -16.09
C ASP A 336 21.51 5.75 -16.41
N GLU A 337 22.14 6.33 -15.38
CA GLU A 337 23.34 7.16 -15.50
C GLU A 337 24.65 6.35 -15.45
N VAL A 338 24.56 5.02 -15.29
CA VAL A 338 25.72 4.12 -15.24
C VAL A 338 26.45 4.10 -16.58
N LYS A 339 27.78 4.19 -16.54
CA LYS A 339 28.62 4.27 -17.76
C LYS A 339 29.56 3.09 -17.90
N ASN A 340 29.74 2.64 -19.14
CA ASN A 340 30.77 1.66 -19.48
C ASN A 340 32.16 2.16 -19.04
N GLY A 341 32.91 1.30 -18.38
CA GLY A 341 34.24 1.57 -17.85
C GLY A 341 34.27 2.20 -16.46
N GLN A 342 33.12 2.51 -15.85
CA GLN A 342 33.05 3.00 -14.48
C GLN A 342 33.52 1.93 -13.48
N THR A 343 34.35 2.32 -12.51
CA THR A 343 34.78 1.46 -11.40
C THR A 343 33.61 1.15 -10.49
N ILE A 344 33.50 -0.11 -10.10
CA ILE A 344 32.44 -0.61 -9.23
C ILE A 344 33.01 -1.55 -8.17
N TYR A 345 32.29 -1.63 -7.06
CA TYR A 345 32.59 -2.55 -5.97
C TYR A 345 31.38 -3.43 -5.69
N CYS A 346 31.56 -4.74 -5.67
CA CYS A 346 30.52 -5.66 -5.22
C CYS A 346 30.76 -6.01 -3.75
N VAL A 347 29.72 -5.91 -2.94
CA VAL A 347 29.75 -6.27 -1.52
C VAL A 347 28.68 -7.31 -1.27
N GLY A 348 29.09 -8.47 -0.75
CA GLY A 348 28.21 -9.56 -0.40
C GLY A 348 28.77 -10.40 0.75
N SER A 349 27.99 -11.38 1.19
CA SER A 349 28.33 -12.31 2.28
C SER A 349 28.33 -13.77 1.80
N PRO A 350 29.14 -14.15 0.80
CA PRO A 350 29.14 -15.50 0.24
C PRO A 350 29.52 -16.55 1.29
N LEU A 351 28.76 -17.65 1.36
CA LEU A 351 29.01 -18.79 2.24
C LEU A 351 29.10 -18.43 3.74
N GLY A 352 28.51 -17.30 4.15
CA GLY A 352 28.63 -16.78 5.51
C GLY A 352 30.04 -16.29 5.88
N LEU A 353 30.94 -16.16 4.90
CA LEU A 353 32.20 -15.43 5.03
C LEU A 353 31.86 -13.94 4.94
N GLU A 354 31.64 -13.33 6.09
CA GLU A 354 31.23 -11.93 6.22
C GLU A 354 32.22 -10.99 5.49
N ASN A 355 31.68 -9.98 4.80
CA ASN A 355 32.42 -8.86 4.19
C ASN A 355 33.32 -9.22 3.00
N SER A 356 32.80 -9.97 2.02
CA SER A 356 33.51 -10.14 0.75
C SER A 356 33.28 -8.95 -0.16
N ILE A 357 34.34 -8.18 -0.39
CA ILE A 357 34.38 -7.11 -1.39
C ILE A 357 35.18 -7.55 -2.61
N SER A 358 34.67 -7.23 -3.80
CA SER A 358 35.41 -7.38 -5.05
C SER A 358 35.32 -6.10 -5.88
N GLU A 359 36.40 -5.79 -6.59
CA GLU A 359 36.50 -4.62 -7.46
C GLU A 359 36.41 -5.04 -8.93
N GLY A 360 35.78 -4.20 -9.75
CA GLY A 360 35.74 -4.37 -11.19
C GLY A 360 35.29 -3.11 -11.90
N VAL A 361 34.83 -3.27 -13.13
CA VAL A 361 34.23 -2.19 -13.92
C VAL A 361 32.90 -2.62 -14.52
N VAL A 362 32.09 -1.62 -14.87
CA VAL A 362 30.94 -1.82 -15.76
C VAL A 362 31.45 -2.12 -17.16
N SER A 363 31.24 -3.33 -17.63
CA SER A 363 31.60 -3.74 -18.99
C SER A 363 30.50 -3.44 -20.02
N ASN A 364 29.23 -3.48 -19.59
CA ASN A 364 28.09 -2.97 -20.35
C ASN A 364 27.02 -2.45 -19.37
N ALA A 365 26.70 -1.17 -19.42
CA ALA A 365 25.75 -0.50 -18.54
C ALA A 365 24.31 -0.99 -18.76
N LEU A 366 23.97 -1.45 -19.97
CA LEU A 366 22.65 -2.01 -20.26
C LEU A 366 22.77 -3.18 -21.24
N ARG A 367 22.51 -4.37 -20.73
CA ARG A 367 22.45 -5.61 -21.51
C ARG A 367 21.10 -6.27 -21.29
N THR A 368 20.39 -6.53 -22.39
CA THR A 368 19.16 -7.31 -22.35
C THR A 368 19.46 -8.79 -22.63
N ILE A 369 19.04 -9.69 -21.74
CA ILE A 369 19.12 -11.14 -21.89
C ILE A 369 17.72 -11.70 -21.67
N ASN A 370 17.16 -12.41 -22.65
CA ASN A 370 15.81 -12.98 -22.58
C ASN A 370 14.70 -11.98 -22.21
N GLY A 371 14.86 -10.70 -22.58
CA GLY A 371 13.90 -9.63 -22.26
C GLY A 371 14.19 -8.91 -20.93
N GLN A 372 15.10 -9.44 -20.11
CA GLN A 372 15.49 -8.87 -18.82
C GLN A 372 16.70 -7.93 -18.95
N ALA A 373 16.66 -6.77 -18.29
CA ALA A 373 17.76 -5.80 -18.26
C ALA A 373 18.78 -6.14 -17.17
N TYR A 374 20.06 -6.04 -17.52
CA TYR A 374 21.19 -6.24 -16.62
C TYR A 374 22.29 -5.21 -16.85
N ILE A 375 23.03 -4.89 -15.79
CA ILE A 375 24.35 -4.28 -15.85
C ILE A 375 25.37 -5.42 -15.90
N GLN A 376 26.19 -5.47 -16.94
CA GLN A 376 27.28 -6.43 -17.04
C GLN A 376 28.53 -5.88 -16.36
N ILE A 377 29.07 -6.62 -15.39
CA ILE A 377 30.23 -6.24 -14.59
C ILE A 377 31.37 -7.25 -14.70
N THR A 378 32.59 -6.79 -14.44
CA THR A 378 33.78 -7.65 -14.41
C THR A 378 34.19 -8.06 -13.00
N ALA A 379 33.61 -7.45 -11.96
CA ALA A 379 33.94 -7.77 -10.58
C ALA A 379 33.61 -9.25 -10.29
N PRO A 380 34.55 -10.03 -9.73
CA PRO A 380 34.29 -11.42 -9.39
C PRO A 380 33.17 -11.54 -8.36
N ILE A 381 32.19 -12.39 -8.64
CA ILE A 381 31.14 -12.81 -7.70
C ILE A 381 31.16 -14.33 -7.62
N SER A 382 30.72 -14.87 -6.48
CA SER A 382 30.64 -16.32 -6.26
C SER A 382 29.25 -16.72 -5.76
N SER A 383 28.99 -18.02 -5.70
CA SER A 383 27.79 -18.55 -5.05
C SER A 383 27.64 -17.98 -3.63
N GLY A 384 26.45 -17.49 -3.30
CA GLY A 384 26.15 -16.80 -2.05
C GLY A 384 26.28 -15.27 -2.11
N SER A 385 26.88 -14.69 -3.16
CA SER A 385 26.86 -13.24 -3.38
C SER A 385 25.55 -12.75 -4.01
N SER A 386 24.71 -13.62 -4.57
CA SER A 386 23.39 -13.26 -5.11
C SER A 386 22.59 -12.45 -4.10
N GLY A 387 22.06 -11.30 -4.53
CA GLY A 387 21.33 -10.34 -3.72
C GLY A 387 22.21 -9.27 -3.06
N GLY A 388 23.54 -9.38 -3.17
CA GLY A 388 24.48 -8.38 -2.68
C GLY A 388 24.45 -7.05 -3.44
N ALA A 389 25.11 -6.03 -2.90
CA ALA A 389 25.11 -4.68 -3.46
C ALA A 389 26.24 -4.51 -4.49
N VAL A 390 25.92 -3.88 -5.63
CA VAL A 390 26.90 -3.37 -6.60
C VAL A 390 26.92 -1.85 -6.48
N LEU A 391 28.08 -1.32 -6.11
CA LEU A 391 28.26 0.07 -5.69
C LEU A 391 29.11 0.87 -6.68
N ASP A 392 28.79 2.15 -6.84
CA ASP A 392 29.69 3.11 -7.46
C ASP A 392 30.81 3.56 -6.49
N THR A 393 31.74 4.39 -6.99
CA THR A 393 32.82 4.98 -6.17
C THR A 393 32.33 5.96 -5.12
N SER A 394 31.05 6.33 -5.12
CA SER A 394 30.42 7.17 -4.09
C SER A 394 29.64 6.34 -3.06
N CYS A 395 29.82 5.01 -3.04
CA CYS A 395 29.18 4.09 -2.11
C CYS A 395 27.65 3.99 -2.26
N ARG A 396 27.12 4.27 -3.45
CA ARG A 396 25.68 4.16 -3.77
C ARG A 396 25.40 2.94 -4.64
N VAL A 397 24.26 2.30 -4.44
CA VAL A 397 23.87 1.07 -5.13
C VAL A 397 23.44 1.39 -6.56
N ILE A 398 24.20 0.88 -7.54
CA ILE A 398 23.83 0.93 -8.96
C ILE A 398 23.14 -0.36 -9.43
N GLY A 399 23.21 -1.43 -8.63
CA GLY A 399 22.51 -2.67 -8.93
C GLY A 399 22.64 -3.75 -7.84
N VAL A 400 21.91 -4.84 -8.03
CA VAL A 400 21.89 -6.02 -7.16
C VAL A 400 22.64 -7.14 -7.86
N SER A 401 23.68 -7.70 -7.25
CA SER A 401 24.46 -8.76 -7.87
C SER A 401 23.62 -10.01 -8.06
N ALA A 402 23.54 -10.49 -9.30
CA ALA A 402 22.84 -11.72 -9.67
C ALA A 402 23.85 -12.83 -10.00
N ALA A 403 23.43 -13.93 -10.63
CA ALA A 403 24.36 -14.98 -11.06
C ALA A 403 25.17 -14.60 -12.31
N GLY A 404 26.39 -15.14 -12.42
CA GLY A 404 27.26 -14.99 -13.60
C GLY A 404 26.90 -15.95 -14.74
N ILE A 405 27.40 -15.68 -15.95
CA ILE A 405 27.25 -16.60 -17.08
C ILE A 405 28.33 -17.70 -16.95
N GLU A 406 27.94 -18.95 -16.69
CA GLU A 406 28.84 -20.07 -16.34
C GLU A 406 30.02 -20.28 -17.33
N ASP A 407 29.82 -20.01 -18.61
CA ASP A 407 30.85 -20.17 -19.67
C ASP A 407 31.66 -18.90 -19.97
N GLY A 408 31.42 -17.80 -19.25
CA GLY A 408 32.09 -16.51 -19.45
C GLY A 408 32.97 -16.10 -18.28
N GLN A 409 34.30 -16.22 -18.40
CA GLN A 409 35.19 -15.67 -17.37
C GLN A 409 35.02 -14.16 -17.25
N ASN A 410 34.76 -13.67 -16.04
CA ASN A 410 34.54 -12.25 -15.71
C ASN A 410 33.34 -11.61 -16.46
N ILE A 411 32.31 -12.41 -16.76
CA ILE A 411 31.02 -11.92 -17.27
C ILE A 411 29.97 -12.18 -16.19
N ASN A 412 29.83 -11.20 -15.31
CA ASN A 412 28.87 -11.22 -14.22
C ASN A 412 27.76 -10.20 -14.48
N LEU A 413 26.60 -10.43 -13.87
CA LEU A 413 25.40 -9.61 -14.09
C LEU A 413 24.93 -9.02 -12.77
N ALA A 414 24.39 -7.82 -12.86
CA ALA A 414 23.69 -7.15 -11.78
C ALA A 414 22.35 -6.62 -12.30
N ILE A 415 21.32 -6.68 -11.49
CA ILE A 415 20.00 -6.12 -11.79
C ILE A 415 20.06 -4.62 -11.52
N PRO A 416 19.68 -3.73 -12.47
CA PRO A 416 19.72 -2.28 -12.28
C PRO A 416 18.98 -1.81 -11.02
N SER A 417 19.55 -0.88 -10.26
CA SER A 417 18.94 -0.36 -9.02
C SER A 417 17.60 0.32 -9.23
N ASN A 418 17.33 0.93 -10.38
CA ASN A 418 16.04 1.58 -10.66
C ASN A 418 14.87 0.60 -10.58
N LEU A 419 15.09 -0.68 -10.92
CA LEU A 419 14.05 -1.72 -10.83
C LEU A 419 13.59 -1.99 -9.39
N ILE A 420 14.41 -1.68 -8.38
CA ILE A 420 14.01 -1.79 -6.96
C ILE A 420 12.81 -0.87 -6.66
N ASN A 421 12.75 0.30 -7.31
CA ASN A 421 11.65 1.25 -7.15
C ASN A 421 10.41 0.87 -7.97
N GLU A 422 10.54 -0.06 -8.92
CA GLU A 422 9.43 -0.55 -9.75
C GLU A 422 8.71 -1.75 -9.11
N VAL A 423 9.33 -2.41 -8.12
CA VAL A 423 8.69 -3.52 -7.39
C VAL A 423 7.47 -3.01 -6.61
N ALA A 424 6.29 -3.55 -6.91
CA ALA A 424 5.06 -3.24 -6.17
C ALA A 424 5.18 -3.68 -4.70
N ARG A 425 4.82 -2.79 -3.78
CA ARG A 425 4.90 -2.98 -2.32
C ARG A 425 3.54 -3.23 -1.69
N ASP A 426 2.77 -4.11 -2.31
CA ASP A 426 1.34 -4.36 -2.01
C ASP A 426 1.06 -5.76 -1.45
N LYS A 427 2.10 -6.60 -1.27
CA LYS A 427 1.93 -7.98 -0.82
C LYS A 427 1.88 -8.09 0.70
N ASN A 428 2.95 -7.65 1.36
CA ASN A 428 3.15 -7.78 2.81
C ASN A 428 2.73 -9.15 3.36
N ILE A 429 3.22 -10.23 2.73
CA ILE A 429 2.92 -11.61 3.07
C ILE A 429 4.12 -12.29 3.73
N SER A 430 3.91 -13.32 4.52
CA SER A 430 4.99 -14.18 5.00
C SER A 430 5.63 -14.98 3.85
N LEU A 431 6.87 -15.45 4.06
CA LEU A 431 7.55 -16.36 3.11
C LEU A 431 6.76 -17.66 2.92
N TYR A 432 6.09 -18.15 3.97
CA TYR A 432 5.17 -19.27 3.88
C TYR A 432 3.99 -19.03 2.92
N GLU A 433 3.32 -17.88 3.03
CA GLU A 433 2.21 -17.51 2.14
C GLU A 433 2.67 -17.35 0.69
N MET A 434 3.89 -16.82 0.48
CA MET A 434 4.50 -16.77 -0.83
C MET A 434 4.67 -18.17 -1.44
N GLN A 435 5.19 -19.12 -0.66
CA GLN A 435 5.37 -20.52 -1.08
C GLN A 435 4.04 -21.25 -1.35
N THR A 436 3.00 -21.03 -0.54
CA THR A 436 1.70 -21.70 -0.72
C THR A 436 0.90 -21.16 -1.90
N THR A 437 1.00 -19.85 -2.16
CA THR A 437 0.41 -19.21 -3.35
C THR A 437 0.99 -19.79 -4.64
N GLN A 438 2.29 -20.10 -4.67
CA GLN A 438 2.97 -20.70 -5.82
C GLN A 438 2.60 -22.18 -6.04
N THR A 439 2.28 -22.93 -4.98
CA THR A 439 1.98 -24.37 -5.05
C THR A 439 0.50 -24.68 -5.33
N GLY A 440 -0.36 -23.66 -5.44
CA GLY A 440 -1.78 -23.82 -5.72
C GLY A 440 -2.58 -24.46 -4.58
N ALA A 441 -2.05 -24.42 -3.36
CA ALA A 441 -2.76 -24.90 -2.17
C ALA A 441 -3.72 -23.80 -1.69
N GLU A 442 -5.02 -23.95 -1.99
CA GLU A 442 -6.07 -23.03 -1.55
C GLU A 442 -6.15 -22.98 -0.01
N GLY A 443 -5.53 -21.97 0.60
CA GLY A 443 -5.84 -21.54 1.96
C GLY A 443 -7.22 -20.89 1.98
N GLY A 444 -8.25 -21.65 2.39
CA GLY A 444 -9.60 -21.10 2.54
C GLY A 444 -9.69 -20.12 3.72
N GLN A 445 -10.17 -18.91 3.46
CA GLN A 445 -10.54 -17.95 4.51
C GLN A 445 -11.87 -18.37 5.17
N ALA A 446 -11.96 -18.29 6.50
CA ALA A 446 -13.21 -18.43 7.25
C ALA A 446 -13.61 -17.10 7.87
N PHE A 447 -14.75 -16.54 7.45
CA PHE A 447 -15.36 -15.37 8.09
C PHE A 447 -16.33 -15.80 9.19
N PHE A 448 -16.24 -15.17 10.36
CA PHE A 448 -17.19 -15.36 11.47
C PHE A 448 -18.04 -14.11 11.63
N TYR A 449 -19.37 -14.25 11.53
CA TYR A 449 -20.31 -13.19 11.88
C TYR A 449 -20.73 -13.30 13.33
N ALA A 450 -20.79 -12.17 14.03
CA ALA A 450 -21.35 -12.08 15.36
C ALA A 450 -22.89 -11.96 15.28
N ASP A 451 -23.55 -12.81 16.05
CA ASP A 451 -24.94 -12.72 16.47
C ASP A 451 -26.05 -13.10 15.47
N ASN A 452 -27.01 -13.81 16.05
CA ASN A 452 -28.09 -14.56 15.45
C ASN A 452 -29.36 -13.71 15.42
N SER A 453 -29.31 -12.52 14.78
CA SER A 453 -30.54 -11.78 14.50
C SER A 453 -30.51 -11.05 13.14
N GLN A 454 -31.28 -11.62 12.21
CA GLN A 454 -31.74 -11.02 10.94
C GLN A 454 -30.63 -10.58 9.95
N VAL A 455 -30.19 -11.52 9.10
CA VAL A 455 -29.55 -11.18 7.82
C VAL A 455 -30.63 -10.59 6.90
N PRO A 456 -30.54 -9.33 6.43
CA PRO A 456 -31.42 -8.83 5.40
C PRO A 456 -31.07 -9.48 4.05
N ASP A 457 -32.09 -9.93 3.33
CA ASP A 457 -32.00 -10.35 1.92
C ASP A 457 -31.49 -9.19 1.02
N TYR A 458 -30.81 -9.54 -0.08
CA TYR A 458 -30.18 -8.72 -1.14
C TYR A 458 -28.75 -8.21 -0.82
N GLY A 459 -27.68 -8.44 -1.60
CA GLY A 459 -27.52 -8.92 -2.97
C GLY A 459 -26.06 -9.36 -3.27
N TYR A 460 -25.79 -9.65 -4.54
CA TYR A 460 -24.69 -10.48 -5.07
C TYR A 460 -23.26 -9.91 -4.98
N ILE A 461 -22.27 -10.81 -4.85
CA ILE A 461 -20.99 -10.72 -5.58
C ILE A 461 -20.94 -11.88 -6.58
N THR A 462 -20.71 -11.54 -7.85
CA THR A 462 -20.59 -12.43 -9.01
C THR A 462 -19.19 -12.32 -9.63
N GLY A 463 -18.64 -13.47 -10.08
CA GLY A 463 -17.54 -13.63 -11.07
C GLY A 463 -16.31 -14.32 -10.46
N TYR A 464 -15.81 -15.49 -10.90
CA TYR A 464 -15.78 -16.09 -12.24
C TYR A 464 -16.24 -17.57 -12.30
N THR A 465 -16.43 -17.99 -13.55
CA THR A 465 -17.02 -19.23 -14.06
C THR A 465 -15.97 -20.33 -14.22
N GLU A 466 -16.23 -21.54 -13.71
CA GLU A 466 -15.67 -22.74 -14.32
C GLU A 466 -16.79 -23.48 -15.07
N VAL A 467 -16.56 -23.69 -16.37
CA VAL A 467 -17.44 -24.50 -17.21
C VAL A 467 -17.06 -25.96 -16.99
N ALA A 468 -17.83 -26.68 -16.20
CA ALA A 468 -17.83 -28.13 -16.21
C ALA A 468 -19.27 -28.62 -16.37
N SER A 469 -19.63 -28.98 -17.61
CA SER A 469 -20.84 -29.73 -17.91
C SER A 469 -20.57 -31.20 -17.64
N ASP A 470 -21.05 -31.75 -16.52
CA ASP A 470 -21.27 -33.19 -16.42
C ASP A 470 -22.78 -33.43 -16.40
N THR A 471 -23.27 -34.06 -17.47
CA THR A 471 -24.69 -34.38 -17.67
C THR A 471 -24.82 -35.89 -17.51
N ASP A 472 -25.58 -36.34 -16.51
CA ASP A 472 -25.88 -37.76 -16.41
C ASP A 472 -26.87 -38.21 -17.51
N ALA A 473 -27.01 -39.54 -17.67
CA ALA A 473 -27.75 -40.18 -18.75
C ALA A 473 -29.26 -39.86 -18.81
N ASN A 474 -29.80 -39.05 -17.89
CA ASN A 474 -31.21 -38.66 -17.86
C ASN A 474 -31.44 -37.14 -18.03
N GLY A 475 -30.41 -36.35 -18.37
CA GLY A 475 -30.58 -34.96 -18.83
C GLY A 475 -31.15 -33.99 -17.78
N SER A 476 -30.93 -34.24 -16.49
CA SER A 476 -31.35 -33.34 -15.41
C SER A 476 -30.18 -32.48 -14.90
N VAL A 477 -30.35 -31.16 -14.95
CA VAL A 477 -29.39 -30.18 -14.40
C VAL A 477 -29.68 -29.99 -12.91
N ALA A 478 -28.74 -30.35 -12.03
CA ALA A 478 -28.82 -30.04 -10.60
C ALA A 478 -28.26 -28.63 -10.33
N ARG A 479 -29.03 -27.81 -9.60
CA ARG A 479 -28.57 -26.52 -9.03
C ARG A 479 -28.03 -26.78 -7.62
N LEU A 480 -26.78 -26.40 -7.35
CA LEU A 480 -26.19 -26.43 -6.00
C LEU A 480 -26.54 -25.13 -5.25
N TYR A 481 -27.14 -25.27 -4.07
CA TYR A 481 -27.22 -24.23 -3.05
C TYR A 481 -26.17 -24.52 -1.98
N PRO A 482 -25.54 -23.51 -1.34
CA PRO A 482 -24.59 -23.74 -0.25
C PRO A 482 -25.36 -24.19 1.00
N TYR A 483 -25.34 -25.50 1.25
CA TYR A 483 -25.77 -26.10 2.51
C TYR A 483 -24.78 -27.23 2.81
N SER A 484 -24.01 -27.10 3.89
CA SER A 484 -23.02 -28.11 4.28
C SER A 484 -23.71 -29.37 4.78
N ALA A 485 -23.30 -30.52 4.24
CA ALA A 485 -23.58 -31.84 4.81
C ALA A 485 -22.26 -32.42 5.32
N GLU A 486 -21.66 -31.79 6.32
CA GLU A 486 -20.59 -32.33 7.19
C GLU A 486 -20.19 -31.20 8.18
N GLY A 487 -20.82 -31.19 9.35
CA GLY A 487 -20.70 -30.11 10.33
C GLY A 487 -19.70 -30.40 11.44
N PHE A 488 -19.07 -29.33 11.93
CA PHE A 488 -18.56 -29.21 13.31
C PHE A 488 -19.27 -28.03 13.98
N MET A 489 -19.74 -28.22 15.22
CA MET A 489 -20.15 -27.14 16.13
C MET A 489 -19.27 -27.19 17.37
N LEU A 490 -18.68 -26.05 17.75
CA LEU A 490 -18.01 -25.85 19.04
C LEU A 490 -18.84 -24.85 19.87
N TYR A 491 -19.30 -25.31 21.04
CA TYR A 491 -19.73 -24.43 22.13
C TYR A 491 -18.83 -24.73 23.33
N SER A 492 -18.14 -23.74 23.85
CA SER A 492 -17.80 -23.68 25.27
C SER A 492 -17.92 -22.24 25.77
N GLN A 493 -19.01 -22.02 26.49
CA GLN A 493 -19.26 -20.88 27.34
C GLN A 493 -18.30 -21.00 28.54
N ILE A 494 -17.39 -20.03 28.70
CA ILE A 494 -16.27 -19.88 29.68
C ILE A 494 -14.93 -19.83 28.93
N MET A 495 -14.36 -18.61 28.85
CA MET A 495 -13.09 -18.19 28.18
C MET A 495 -13.22 -17.58 26.77
N LEU A 496 -14.18 -16.68 26.54
CA LEU A 496 -14.14 -15.77 25.36
C LEU A 496 -13.99 -14.27 25.72
N GLU A 497 -13.93 -13.92 27.00
CA GLU A 497 -13.48 -12.58 27.44
C GLU A 497 -11.96 -12.52 27.70
N THR A 498 -11.25 -13.65 27.64
CA THR A 498 -9.81 -13.72 27.98
C THR A 498 -8.94 -14.47 26.96
N GLY A 499 -9.47 -14.88 25.80
CA GLY A 499 -8.70 -15.58 24.77
C GLY A 499 -7.58 -14.70 24.17
N TYR A 500 -7.92 -13.48 23.77
CA TYR A 500 -6.95 -12.51 23.26
C TYR A 500 -5.89 -12.13 24.30
N SER A 501 -6.29 -11.93 25.56
CA SER A 501 -5.38 -11.50 26.63
C SER A 501 -4.45 -12.62 27.13
N LEU A 502 -4.81 -13.90 26.95
CA LEU A 502 -3.93 -15.01 27.30
C LEU A 502 -2.84 -15.27 26.26
N VAL A 503 -3.04 -14.93 24.99
CA VAL A 503 -2.07 -15.17 23.91
C VAL A 503 -1.13 -13.97 23.74
N SER A 504 -1.64 -12.74 23.93
CA SER A 504 -0.85 -11.49 23.85
C SER A 504 0.21 -11.32 24.96
N GLN A 505 0.19 -12.17 25.99
CA GLN A 505 1.19 -12.17 27.08
C GLN A 505 2.40 -13.08 26.79
N TYR A 506 2.40 -13.80 25.67
CA TYR A 506 3.52 -14.64 25.22
C TYR A 506 4.26 -13.98 24.05
N ARG A 507 5.58 -14.18 23.97
CA ARG A 507 6.39 -13.62 22.88
C ARG A 507 6.15 -14.39 21.58
N PRO A 508 6.23 -13.74 20.40
CA PRO A 508 6.20 -14.41 19.12
C PRO A 508 7.19 -15.59 19.08
N GLY A 509 6.75 -16.76 18.59
CA GLY A 509 7.56 -17.99 18.54
C GLY A 509 7.60 -18.85 19.82
N THR A 510 6.76 -18.58 20.83
CA THR A 510 6.67 -19.42 22.05
C THR A 510 5.78 -20.66 21.81
N ASP A 511 6.27 -21.87 22.11
CA ASP A 511 5.46 -23.11 22.10
C ASP A 511 4.42 -23.10 23.23
N ILE A 512 3.13 -23.01 22.90
CA ILE A 512 2.03 -23.05 23.89
C ILE A 512 1.30 -24.39 23.80
N THR A 513 1.25 -25.14 24.91
CA THR A 513 0.46 -26.38 25.00
C THR A 513 -0.92 -26.10 25.59
N MET A 514 -1.98 -26.18 24.79
CA MET A 514 -3.36 -26.11 25.27
C MET A 514 -3.97 -27.50 25.43
N LEU A 515 -4.65 -27.75 26.55
CA LEU A 515 -5.31 -29.03 26.82
C LEU A 515 -6.73 -29.02 26.25
N CYS A 516 -6.92 -29.58 25.05
CA CYS A 516 -8.24 -29.76 24.45
C CYS A 516 -8.73 -31.21 24.62
N ARG A 517 -10.01 -31.42 24.93
CA ARG A 517 -10.60 -32.76 25.10
C ARG A 517 -11.52 -33.08 23.93
N GLY A 518 -11.07 -33.90 22.98
CA GLY A 518 -11.88 -34.36 21.84
C GLY A 518 -12.70 -35.63 22.15
N PHE A 519 -13.85 -35.78 21.48
CA PHE A 519 -14.61 -37.05 21.43
C PHE A 519 -14.54 -37.67 20.03
N ARG A 520 -14.51 -39.02 19.97
CA ARG A 520 -14.24 -39.83 18.78
C ARG A 520 -15.45 -40.10 17.90
N ARG A 521 -15.22 -40.11 16.58
CA ARG A 521 -15.78 -41.09 15.64
C ARG A 521 -14.74 -41.38 14.54
N ASP A 522 -14.49 -42.65 14.28
CA ASP A 522 -13.64 -43.19 13.19
C ASP A 522 -12.15 -42.76 13.19
N ASP A 523 -11.50 -42.87 14.36
CA ASP A 523 -10.04 -42.99 14.58
C ASP A 523 -9.06 -41.89 14.06
N THR A 524 -9.51 -40.76 13.53
CA THR A 524 -8.59 -39.66 13.14
C THR A 524 -8.28 -38.69 14.29
N PHE A 525 -7.00 -38.34 14.47
CA PHE A 525 -6.57 -37.28 15.40
C PHE A 525 -6.56 -35.92 14.70
N VAL A 526 -6.99 -34.87 15.40
CA VAL A 526 -6.91 -33.48 14.93
C VAL A 526 -5.83 -32.75 15.73
N THR A 527 -4.92 -32.08 15.04
CA THR A 527 -3.91 -31.19 15.66
C THR A 527 -4.34 -29.75 15.41
N VAL A 528 -4.50 -28.99 16.49
CA VAL A 528 -4.79 -27.55 16.44
C VAL A 528 -3.48 -26.80 16.58
N VAL A 529 -3.23 -25.85 15.69
CA VAL A 529 -2.07 -24.95 15.74
C VAL A 529 -2.62 -23.55 15.89
N ALA A 530 -2.26 -22.88 16.98
CA ALA A 530 -2.58 -21.47 17.17
C ALA A 530 -1.46 -20.64 16.56
N ASP A 531 -1.79 -19.72 15.65
CA ASP A 531 -0.84 -18.77 15.09
C ASP A 531 -1.01 -17.40 15.77
N PRO A 532 -0.01 -16.91 16.52
CA PRO A 532 -0.16 -15.67 17.27
C PRO A 532 -0.05 -14.39 16.44
N SER A 533 0.34 -14.43 15.16
CA SER A 533 0.57 -13.21 14.35
C SER A 533 -0.69 -12.43 14.00
N ASP A 534 -1.85 -13.08 14.05
CA ASP A 534 -3.10 -12.55 13.49
C ASP A 534 -4.31 -12.82 14.41
N GLY A 535 -4.08 -13.42 15.59
CA GLY A 535 -5.13 -13.73 16.57
C GLY A 535 -6.07 -14.86 16.12
N VAL A 536 -5.68 -15.62 15.10
CA VAL A 536 -6.49 -16.67 14.47
C VAL A 536 -6.10 -18.06 15.00
N ILE A 537 -7.10 -18.86 15.38
CA ILE A 537 -6.92 -20.28 15.71
C ILE A 537 -7.18 -21.10 14.46
N SER A 538 -6.14 -21.73 13.93
CA SER A 538 -6.22 -22.59 12.75
C SER A 538 -6.40 -24.07 13.14
N ILE A 539 -7.43 -24.71 12.58
CA ILE A 539 -7.68 -26.15 12.76
C ILE A 539 -7.23 -26.86 11.49
N LEU A 540 -6.12 -27.58 11.56
CA LEU A 540 -5.64 -28.41 10.46
C LEU A 540 -6.33 -29.77 10.50
N TYR A 541 -7.15 -30.05 9.48
CA TYR A 541 -7.72 -31.38 9.26
C TYR A 541 -6.88 -32.12 8.22
N ASN A 542 -6.16 -33.14 8.65
CA ASN A 542 -5.39 -33.98 7.74
C ASN A 542 -6.27 -35.14 7.26
N LYS A 543 -6.58 -35.19 5.95
CA LYS A 543 -7.37 -36.26 5.33
C LYS A 543 -6.52 -37.42 4.79
N GLU A 544 -5.21 -37.40 5.03
CA GLU A 544 -4.32 -38.50 4.68
C GLU A 544 -3.60 -39.07 5.92
N ASN A 545 -4.40 -39.64 6.83
CA ASN A 545 -4.18 -40.91 7.57
C ASN A 545 -5.28 -41.10 8.61
#